data_AF-A0A6M4H260-F1
#
_entry.id   AF-A0A6M4H260-F1
#
_cell.length_a   1.000
_cell.length_b   1.000
_cell.length_c   1.000
_cell.angle_alpha   90.00
_cell.angle_beta   90.00
_cell.angle_gamma   90.00
#
_symmetry.space_group_name_H-M   'P 1'
#
loop_
_entity.id
_entity.type
_entity.pdbx_description
1 polymer ?
#
loop_
_entity_poly.entity_id
_entity_poly.type
_entity_poly.pdbx_seq_one_letter_code
_entity_poly.pdbx_strand_id
1 'polypeptide(L)'
;MIARARQPDDDPARHAIGLALPPTQGKLRIALTVAADGIARIEEPPALREAAAVLPYAMRTVATGLAELADHLGFTARVFGSLAWQHRTGEAYLSQGSDLDLLAAPPSTSAVSAWLSHLASLEARSPMRLDGEIEFRDGGAVNWRELAGGASSLLVKAPDGARLVPASAWAAAWA
;
A
#
# COMPACT_ATOMS: atom_id res chain seq x y z
N MET A 1 -3.92 -7.14 4.20
CA MET A 1 -3.11 -7.64 3.07
C MET A 1 -3.57 -9.04 2.67
N ILE A 2 -4.00 -9.23 1.42
CA ILE A 2 -4.17 -10.57 0.81
C ILE A 2 -3.36 -10.54 -0.47
N ALA A 3 -2.07 -10.80 -0.34
CA ALA A 3 -1.24 -11.15 -1.48
C ALA A 3 -0.90 -12.62 -1.30
N ARG A 4 -1.55 -13.49 -2.08
CA ARG A 4 -0.97 -14.80 -2.32
C ARG A 4 0.24 -14.54 -3.20
N ALA A 5 1.44 -14.63 -2.65
CA ALA A 5 2.66 -14.61 -3.45
C ALA A 5 2.78 -15.92 -4.25
N ARG A 6 3.41 -15.86 -5.42
CA ARG A 6 3.75 -17.07 -6.19
C ARG A 6 4.57 -18.01 -5.31
N GLN A 7 4.19 -19.27 -5.26
CA GLN A 7 4.92 -20.35 -4.59
C GLN A 7 5.78 -21.12 -5.59
N PRO A 8 6.85 -21.81 -5.15
CA PRO A 8 7.73 -22.57 -6.05
C PRO A 8 7.00 -23.62 -6.91
N ASP A 9 5.96 -24.23 -6.36
CA ASP A 9 5.16 -25.27 -7.03
C ASP A 9 3.99 -24.71 -7.84
N ASP A 10 3.86 -23.38 -7.97
CA ASP A 10 2.81 -22.77 -8.77
C ASP A 10 3.07 -22.97 -10.26
N ASP A 11 2.00 -23.27 -10.99
CA ASP A 11 2.02 -23.24 -12.45
C ASP A 11 2.47 -21.86 -12.95
N PRO A 12 3.61 -21.75 -13.67
CA PRO A 12 4.14 -20.49 -14.14
C PRO A 12 3.23 -19.77 -15.13
N ALA A 13 2.30 -20.48 -15.79
CA ALA A 13 1.31 -19.93 -16.69
C ALA A 13 0.10 -19.29 -15.96
N ARG A 14 0.05 -19.40 -14.62
CA ARG A 14 -1.04 -18.86 -13.79
C ARG A 14 -0.55 -17.71 -12.92
N HIS A 15 -1.48 -16.85 -12.57
CA HIS A 15 -1.29 -15.73 -11.67
C HIS A 15 -1.87 -16.05 -10.29
N ALA A 16 -1.05 -15.89 -9.26
CA ALA A 16 -1.47 -15.94 -7.87
C ALA A 16 -2.25 -14.68 -7.53
N ILE A 17 -3.50 -14.81 -7.06
CA ILE A 17 -4.31 -13.67 -6.62
C ILE A 17 -4.96 -13.94 -5.27
N GLY A 18 -5.25 -12.85 -4.56
CA GLY A 18 -5.95 -12.84 -3.29
C GLY A 18 -7.25 -12.04 -3.41
N LEU A 19 -8.36 -12.62 -2.97
CA LEU A 19 -9.65 -11.94 -2.92
C LEU A 19 -10.07 -11.70 -1.46
N ALA A 20 -10.33 -10.44 -1.13
CA ALA A 20 -10.91 -10.05 0.15
C ALA A 20 -12.43 -9.99 0.01
N LEU A 21 -13.16 -10.84 0.72
CA LEU A 21 -14.59 -10.66 0.81
C LEU A 21 -14.93 -9.49 1.74
N PRO A 22 -16.06 -8.81 1.52
CA PRO A 22 -16.55 -7.81 2.46
C PRO A 22 -16.64 -8.39 3.88
N PRO A 23 -16.30 -7.63 4.94
CA PRO A 23 -16.47 -8.04 6.32
C PRO A 23 -17.88 -8.55 6.66
N THR A 24 -18.92 -8.04 6.00
CA THR A 24 -20.31 -8.51 6.11
C THR A 24 -20.48 -9.98 5.70
N GLN A 25 -19.55 -10.52 4.92
CA GLN A 25 -19.48 -11.92 4.50
C GLN A 25 -18.45 -12.73 5.32
N GLY A 26 -18.07 -12.26 6.52
CA GLY A 26 -17.25 -13.01 7.47
C GLY A 26 -15.74 -12.73 7.42
N LYS A 27 -15.30 -11.63 6.79
CA LYS A 27 -13.86 -11.25 6.65
C LYS A 27 -12.99 -12.35 6.03
N LEU A 28 -13.57 -13.14 5.13
CA LEU A 28 -12.87 -14.24 4.47
C LEU A 28 -11.84 -13.73 3.46
N ARG A 29 -10.75 -14.48 3.34
CA ARG A 29 -9.63 -14.20 2.45
C ARG A 29 -9.40 -15.43 1.60
N ILE A 30 -9.63 -15.31 0.30
CA ILE A 30 -9.52 -16.43 -0.63
C ILE A 30 -8.22 -16.28 -1.41
N ALA A 31 -7.35 -17.27 -1.31
CA ALA A 31 -6.16 -17.39 -2.13
C ALA A 31 -6.46 -18.32 -3.31
N LEU A 32 -6.21 -17.89 -4.54
CA LEU A 32 -6.47 -18.70 -5.73
C LEU A 32 -5.47 -18.40 -6.84
N THR A 33 -5.50 -19.20 -7.90
CA THR A 33 -4.74 -18.96 -9.13
C THR A 33 -5.68 -18.81 -10.31
N VAL A 34 -5.40 -17.84 -11.18
CA VAL A 34 -6.16 -17.61 -12.42
C VAL A 34 -5.26 -17.79 -13.63
N ALA A 35 -5.84 -18.23 -14.75
CA ALA A 35 -5.14 -18.25 -16.03
C ALA A 35 -4.95 -16.82 -16.55
N ALA A 36 -3.84 -16.55 -17.23
CA ALA A 36 -3.52 -15.21 -17.72
C ALA A 36 -4.57 -14.67 -18.72
N ASP A 37 -5.14 -15.54 -19.55
CA ASP A 37 -6.22 -15.23 -20.50
C ASP A 37 -7.56 -14.94 -19.83
N GLY A 38 -7.75 -15.36 -18.57
CA GLY A 38 -8.89 -15.02 -17.74
C GLY A 38 -8.81 -13.63 -17.10
N ILE A 39 -7.66 -12.94 -17.20
CA ILE A 39 -7.48 -11.60 -16.63
C ILE A 39 -7.97 -10.57 -17.65
N ALA A 40 -9.15 -10.02 -17.39
CA ALA A 40 -9.72 -8.99 -18.26
C ALA A 40 -8.94 -7.65 -18.18
N ARG A 41 -8.46 -7.28 -17.00
CA ARG A 41 -7.78 -6.00 -16.73
C ARG A 41 -6.78 -6.13 -15.58
N ILE A 42 -5.69 -5.38 -15.68
CA ILE A 42 -4.74 -5.12 -14.59
C ILE A 42 -4.67 -3.61 -14.44
N GLU A 43 -4.82 -3.13 -13.22
CA GLU A 43 -4.89 -1.70 -12.91
C GLU A 43 -4.08 -1.41 -11.65
N GLU A 44 -3.54 -0.20 -11.57
CA GLU A 44 -2.87 0.27 -10.37
C GLU A 44 -3.86 0.38 -9.19
N PRO A 45 -3.36 0.33 -7.95
CA PRO A 45 -4.20 0.62 -6.79
C PRO A 45 -4.82 2.03 -6.91
N PRO A 46 -6.06 2.24 -6.47
CA PRO A 46 -6.74 3.54 -6.60
C PRO A 46 -5.90 4.68 -6.02
N ALA A 47 -5.97 5.86 -6.65
CA ALA A 47 -5.34 7.05 -6.08
C ALA A 47 -6.03 7.42 -4.75
N LEU A 48 -5.24 7.83 -3.75
CA LEU A 48 -5.76 8.21 -2.43
C LEU A 48 -6.82 9.32 -2.56
N ARG A 49 -6.58 10.29 -3.45
CA ARG A 49 -7.52 11.39 -3.75
C ARG A 49 -8.90 10.90 -4.18
N GLU A 50 -8.94 9.89 -5.04
CA GLU A 50 -10.18 9.32 -5.58
C GLU A 50 -10.87 8.47 -4.51
N ALA A 51 -10.11 7.61 -3.84
CA ALA A 51 -10.62 6.73 -2.81
C ALA A 51 -11.10 7.48 -1.56
N ALA A 52 -10.56 8.67 -1.27
CA ALA A 52 -11.02 9.50 -0.16
C ALA A 52 -12.52 9.84 -0.25
N ALA A 53 -13.13 9.75 -1.44
CA ALA A 53 -14.54 9.97 -1.67
C ALA A 53 -15.47 9.07 -0.83
N VAL A 54 -15.00 7.88 -0.41
CA VAL A 54 -15.78 6.91 0.37
C VAL A 54 -15.42 6.88 1.86
N LEU A 55 -14.50 7.74 2.31
CA LEU A 55 -14.08 7.81 3.71
C LEU A 55 -15.06 8.61 4.58
N PRO A 56 -15.22 8.26 5.87
CA PRO A 56 -15.83 9.14 6.86
C PRO A 56 -15.16 10.52 6.90
N TYR A 57 -15.91 11.58 7.25
CA TYR A 57 -15.42 12.97 7.16
C TYR A 57 -14.06 13.20 7.84
N ALA A 58 -13.87 12.73 9.08
CA ALA A 58 -12.62 12.92 9.81
C ALA A 58 -11.42 12.26 9.11
N MET A 59 -11.62 11.06 8.57
CA MET A 59 -10.60 10.30 7.84
C MET A 59 -10.31 10.92 6.47
N ARG A 60 -11.36 11.44 5.81
CA ARG A 60 -11.28 12.10 4.51
C ARG A 60 -10.39 13.33 4.55
N THR A 61 -10.49 14.17 5.58
CA THR A 61 -9.62 15.35 5.73
C THR A 61 -8.15 14.97 5.77
N VAL A 62 -7.80 13.91 6.51
CA VAL A 62 -6.43 13.38 6.58
C VAL A 62 -5.99 12.82 5.23
N ALA A 63 -6.82 12.01 4.58
CA ALA A 63 -6.54 11.43 3.27
C ALA A 63 -6.34 12.49 2.17
N THR A 64 -7.17 13.53 2.14
CA THR A 64 -7.04 14.63 1.17
C THR A 64 -5.74 15.41 1.39
N GLY A 65 -5.40 15.74 2.64
CA GLY A 65 -4.14 16.43 2.95
C GLY A 65 -2.90 15.60 2.59
N LEU A 66 -2.96 14.29 2.80
CA LEU A 66 -1.90 13.36 2.36
C LEU A 66 -1.78 13.28 0.83
N ALA A 67 -2.92 13.25 0.12
CA ALA A 67 -2.92 13.26 -1.34
C ALA A 67 -2.34 14.56 -1.90
N GLU A 68 -2.72 15.70 -1.31
CA GLU A 68 -2.13 17.00 -1.67
C GLU A 68 -0.63 17.02 -1.42
N LEU A 69 -0.16 16.57 -0.26
CA LEU A 69 1.28 16.51 0.00
C LEU A 69 2.02 15.64 -1.02
N ALA A 70 1.49 14.47 -1.35
CA ALA A 70 2.08 13.59 -2.34
C ALA A 70 2.23 14.30 -3.69
N ASP A 71 1.18 14.98 -4.14
CA ASP A 71 1.20 15.75 -5.39
C ASP A 71 2.29 16.85 -5.35
N HIS A 72 2.43 17.56 -4.22
CA HIS A 72 3.51 18.56 -4.02
C HIS A 72 4.91 17.94 -4.02
N LEU A 73 5.05 16.69 -3.56
CA LEU A 73 6.30 15.93 -3.59
C LEU A 73 6.56 15.23 -4.94
N GLY A 74 5.65 15.39 -5.91
CA GLY A 74 5.81 14.91 -7.28
C GLY A 74 5.45 13.43 -7.50
N PHE A 75 4.55 12.87 -6.68
CA PHE A 75 4.03 11.52 -6.91
C PHE A 75 2.55 11.39 -6.50
N THR A 76 1.89 10.34 -6.95
CA THR A 76 0.51 10.05 -6.52
C THR A 76 0.52 9.02 -5.40
N ALA A 77 0.08 9.41 -4.21
CA ALA A 77 -0.20 8.44 -3.14
C ALA A 77 -1.40 7.58 -3.51
N ARG A 78 -1.27 6.28 -3.33
CA ARG A 78 -2.29 5.28 -3.64
C ARG A 78 -2.71 4.54 -2.37
N VAL A 79 -3.79 3.78 -2.47
CA VAL A 79 -4.32 2.99 -1.36
C VAL A 79 -4.49 1.54 -1.75
N PHE A 80 -4.24 0.65 -0.79
CA PHE A 80 -4.62 -0.76 -0.88
C PHE A 80 -5.50 -1.14 0.30
N GLY A 81 -5.76 -2.43 0.48
CA GLY A 81 -6.53 -2.91 1.64
C GLY A 81 -8.00 -2.47 1.60
N SER A 82 -8.57 -2.23 2.78
CA SER A 82 -10.02 -2.03 2.94
C SER A 82 -10.55 -0.81 2.17
N LEU A 83 -9.81 0.31 2.18
CA LEU A 83 -10.24 1.51 1.47
C LEU A 83 -10.29 1.28 -0.05
N ALA A 84 -9.27 0.62 -0.61
CA ALA A 84 -9.25 0.28 -2.03
C ALA A 84 -10.43 -0.62 -2.42
N TRP A 85 -10.70 -1.66 -1.62
CA TRP A 85 -11.83 -2.56 -1.86
C TRP A 85 -13.18 -1.85 -1.78
N GLN A 86 -13.40 -1.02 -0.76
CA GLN A 86 -14.64 -0.25 -0.63
C GLN A 86 -14.84 0.71 -1.79
N HIS A 87 -13.78 1.41 -2.22
CA HIS A 87 -13.84 2.29 -3.38
C HIS A 87 -14.20 1.53 -4.66
N ARG A 88 -13.60 0.35 -4.90
CA ARG A 88 -13.81 -0.44 -6.12
C ARG A 88 -15.16 -1.15 -6.19
N THR A 89 -15.65 -1.63 -5.05
CA THR A 89 -16.86 -2.49 -4.99
C THR A 89 -18.11 -1.75 -4.55
N GLY A 90 -17.97 -0.62 -3.84
CA GLY A 90 -19.07 0.06 -3.16
C GLY A 90 -19.56 -0.64 -1.88
N GLU A 91 -19.03 -1.82 -1.56
CA GLU A 91 -19.36 -2.59 -0.35
C GLU A 91 -18.62 -2.03 0.88
N ALA A 92 -19.18 -2.23 2.06
CA ALA A 92 -18.57 -1.76 3.30
C ALA A 92 -17.38 -2.64 3.72
N TYR A 93 -16.14 -2.20 3.45
CA TYR A 93 -14.91 -2.83 3.93
C TYR A 93 -14.30 -2.12 5.14
N LEU A 94 -14.60 -0.83 5.31
CA LEU A 94 -14.09 -0.02 6.42
C LEU A 94 -14.96 -0.15 7.67
N SER A 95 -14.31 -0.08 8.81
CA SER A 95 -14.89 0.08 10.14
C SER A 95 -14.26 1.31 10.84
N GLN A 96 -14.83 1.74 11.97
CA GLN A 96 -14.29 2.88 12.73
C GLN A 96 -12.83 2.70 13.20
N GLY A 97 -12.38 1.46 13.38
CA GLY A 97 -10.99 1.15 13.77
C GLY A 97 -10.11 0.70 12.60
N SER A 98 -10.48 1.03 11.36
CA SER A 98 -9.68 0.66 10.19
C SER A 98 -8.51 1.61 10.01
N ASP A 99 -7.35 1.03 9.70
CA ASP A 99 -6.16 1.78 9.33
C ASP A 99 -6.29 2.33 7.89
N LEU A 100 -5.47 3.33 7.57
CA LEU A 100 -5.24 3.75 6.19
C LEU A 100 -4.01 3.04 5.64
N ASP A 101 -4.21 2.10 4.72
CA ASP A 101 -3.12 1.41 4.02
C ASP A 101 -2.67 2.23 2.79
N LEU A 102 -1.51 2.87 2.89
CA LEU A 102 -0.95 3.75 1.86
C LEU A 102 0.14 3.05 1.03
N LEU A 103 0.17 3.34 -0.26
CA LEU A 103 1.28 3.00 -1.15
C LEU A 103 1.84 4.28 -1.73
N ALA A 104 3.12 4.54 -1.50
CA ALA A 104 3.79 5.74 -1.97
C ALA A 104 5.03 5.36 -2.77
N ALA A 105 5.20 5.97 -3.94
CA ALA A 105 6.40 5.82 -4.75
C ALA A 105 7.06 7.19 -4.99
N PRO A 106 7.65 7.83 -3.95
CA PRO A 106 8.22 9.16 -4.11
C PRO A 106 9.45 9.12 -5.04
N PRO A 107 9.67 10.16 -5.86
CA PRO A 107 10.63 10.10 -6.97
C PRO A 107 12.09 10.25 -6.55
N SER A 108 12.36 10.58 -5.28
CA SER A 108 13.69 10.89 -4.76
C SER A 108 13.79 10.66 -3.25
N THR A 109 15.02 10.48 -2.75
CA THR A 109 15.29 10.32 -1.31
C THR A 109 14.78 11.51 -0.48
N SER A 110 14.89 12.74 -0.99
CA SER A 110 14.37 13.93 -0.30
C SER A 110 12.85 13.92 -0.19
N ALA A 111 12.14 13.49 -1.24
CA ALA A 111 10.69 13.33 -1.21
C ALA A 111 10.27 12.22 -0.23
N VAL A 112 11.04 11.13 -0.14
CA VAL A 112 10.81 10.06 0.85
C VAL A 112 10.97 10.60 2.27
N SER A 113 12.06 11.29 2.57
CA SER A 113 12.28 11.87 3.89
C SER A 113 11.14 12.84 4.28
N ALA A 114 10.75 13.73 3.36
CA ALA A 114 9.64 14.66 3.58
C ALA A 114 8.31 13.92 3.85
N TRP A 115 8.01 12.89 3.06
CA TRP A 115 6.82 12.07 3.21
C TRP A 115 6.80 11.33 4.56
N LEU A 116 7.90 10.66 4.92
CA LEU A 116 8.01 9.92 6.19
C LEU A 116 7.89 10.84 7.41
N SER A 117 8.56 11.99 7.40
CA SER A 117 8.45 12.98 8.48
C SER A 117 7.02 13.50 8.64
N HIS A 118 6.32 13.73 7.53
CA HIS A 118 4.93 14.15 7.58
C HIS A 118 4.00 13.04 8.09
N LEU A 119 4.13 11.80 7.61
CA LEU A 119 3.35 10.66 8.09
C LEU A 119 3.48 10.49 9.61
N ALA A 120 4.71 10.48 10.12
CA ALA A 120 4.98 10.36 11.55
C ALA A 120 4.37 11.52 12.36
N SER A 121 4.45 12.74 11.84
CA SER A 121 3.87 13.91 12.49
C SER A 121 2.34 13.91 12.47
N LEU A 122 1.73 13.43 11.39
CA LEU A 122 0.29 13.45 11.19
C LEU A 122 -0.42 12.35 11.97
N GLU A 123 0.16 11.15 12.02
CA GLU A 123 -0.41 10.01 12.74
C GLU A 123 -0.72 10.33 14.20
N ALA A 124 0.17 11.08 14.87
CA ALA A 124 -0.01 11.49 16.27
C ALA A 124 -1.30 12.30 16.54
N ARG A 125 -1.91 12.88 15.50
CA ARG A 125 -3.16 13.67 15.58
C ARG A 125 -4.28 13.09 14.70
N SER A 126 -4.04 11.94 14.09
CA SER A 126 -4.96 11.32 13.13
C SER A 126 -6.06 10.54 13.87
N PRO A 127 -7.32 10.52 13.35
CA PRO A 127 -8.38 9.68 13.90
C PRO A 127 -8.18 8.19 13.59
N MET A 128 -7.20 7.85 12.75
CA MET A 128 -6.85 6.48 12.37
C MET A 128 -5.34 6.29 12.33
N ARG A 129 -4.89 5.04 12.46
CA ARG A 129 -3.50 4.67 12.19
C ARG A 129 -3.20 4.82 10.69
N LEU A 130 -2.01 5.31 10.38
CA LEU A 130 -1.48 5.39 9.03
C LEU A 130 -0.51 4.23 8.84
N ASP A 131 -0.88 3.27 8.00
CA ASP A 131 0.01 2.19 7.58
C ASP A 131 0.40 2.37 6.12
N GLY A 132 1.37 1.60 5.67
CA GLY A 132 1.72 1.61 4.26
C GLY A 132 3.15 1.25 3.95
N GLU A 133 3.39 1.25 2.66
CA GLU A 133 4.65 0.84 2.06
C GLU A 133 5.16 1.96 1.16
N ILE A 134 6.48 2.15 1.19
CA ILE A 134 7.19 2.96 0.21
C ILE A 134 7.65 1.99 -0.87
N GLU A 135 7.26 2.24 -2.12
CA GLU A 135 7.69 1.52 -3.32
C GLU A 135 8.90 2.19 -3.97
N PHE A 136 9.79 1.39 -4.53
CA PHE A 136 10.97 1.83 -5.28
C PHE A 136 10.83 1.50 -6.77
N ARG A 137 11.76 2.01 -7.57
CA ARG A 137 11.77 1.81 -9.03
C ARG A 137 11.90 0.33 -9.44
N ASP A 138 12.50 -0.51 -8.59
CA ASP A 138 12.67 -1.95 -8.84
C ASP A 138 11.42 -2.78 -8.50
N GLY A 139 10.33 -2.14 -8.04
CA GLY A 139 9.10 -2.80 -7.63
C GLY A 139 9.17 -3.44 -6.24
N GLY A 140 10.26 -3.22 -5.50
CA GLY A 140 10.31 -3.52 -4.07
C GLY A 140 9.50 -2.51 -3.26
N ALA A 141 9.00 -2.94 -2.10
CA ALA A 141 8.29 -2.10 -1.17
C ALA A 141 8.74 -2.38 0.28
N VAL A 142 8.85 -1.34 1.12
CA VAL A 142 9.20 -1.48 2.55
C VAL A 142 8.18 -0.74 3.38
N ASN A 143 7.84 -1.30 4.55
CA ASN A 143 6.94 -0.62 5.47
C ASN A 143 7.56 0.73 5.90
N TRP A 144 6.77 1.80 5.80
CA TRP A 144 7.28 3.15 6.05
C TRP A 144 7.89 3.32 7.45
N ARG A 145 7.44 2.52 8.43
CA ARG A 145 7.94 2.55 9.82
C ARG A 145 9.33 1.97 9.97
N GLU A 146 9.68 0.97 9.17
CA GLU A 146 11.06 0.43 9.19
C GLU A 146 12.04 1.50 8.70
N LEU A 147 11.63 2.28 7.69
CA LEU A 147 12.40 3.41 7.17
C LEU A 147 12.49 4.57 8.16
N ALA A 148 11.37 4.95 8.77
CA ALA A 148 11.32 6.03 9.75
C ALA A 148 12.01 5.66 11.08
N GLY A 149 12.02 4.37 11.44
CA GLY A 149 12.55 3.85 12.70
C GLY A 149 14.06 3.59 12.72
N GLY A 150 14.76 3.75 11.59
CA GLY A 150 16.21 3.61 11.52
C GLY A 150 16.70 2.17 11.76
N ALA A 151 15.94 1.16 11.34
CA ALA A 151 16.34 -0.23 11.45
C ALA A 151 17.66 -0.49 10.69
N SER A 152 18.51 -1.39 11.20
CA SER A 152 19.76 -1.76 10.52
C SER A 152 19.54 -2.67 9.30
N SER A 153 18.41 -3.36 9.28
CA SER A 153 17.94 -4.19 8.16
C SER A 153 16.47 -3.89 7.89
N LEU A 154 16.10 -3.91 6.62
CA LEU A 154 14.75 -3.61 6.14
C LEU A 154 14.15 -4.85 5.47
N LEU A 155 12.89 -5.13 5.76
CA LEU A 155 12.12 -6.17 5.06
C LEU A 155 11.53 -5.62 3.76
N VAL A 156 12.20 -5.92 2.65
CA VAL A 156 11.71 -5.59 1.31
C VAL A 156 10.77 -6.67 0.84
N LYS A 157 9.55 -6.28 0.48
CA LYS A 157 8.56 -7.11 -0.21
C LYS A 157 8.64 -6.83 -1.69
N ALA A 158 8.75 -7.87 -2.51
CA ALA A 158 8.75 -7.77 -3.95
C ALA A 158 7.87 -8.89 -4.54
N PRO A 159 7.49 -8.80 -5.83
CA PRO A 159 6.66 -9.82 -6.47
C PRO A 159 7.24 -11.24 -6.42
N ASP A 160 8.57 -11.37 -6.38
CA ASP A 160 9.31 -12.63 -6.31
C ASP A 160 9.57 -13.12 -4.88
N GLY A 161 9.26 -12.33 -3.86
CA GLY A 161 9.35 -12.72 -2.46
C GLY A 161 9.74 -11.60 -1.51
N ALA A 162 9.86 -11.95 -0.23
CA ALA A 162 10.36 -11.05 0.80
C ALA A 162 11.84 -11.32 1.09
N ARG A 163 12.63 -10.26 1.24
CA ARG A 163 14.08 -10.34 1.54
C ARG A 163 14.47 -9.29 2.58
N LEU A 164 15.46 -9.61 3.41
CA LEU A 164 16.09 -8.63 4.29
C LEU A 164 17.27 -7.98 3.56
N VAL A 165 17.33 -6.65 3.57
CA VAL A 165 18.45 -5.89 3.02
C VAL A 165 19.04 -4.96 4.08
N PRO A 166 20.36 -4.70 4.07
CA PRO A 166 20.95 -3.68 4.93
C PRO A 166 20.36 -2.29 4.62
N ALA A 167 20.02 -1.51 5.64
CA ALA A 167 19.48 -0.16 5.45
C ALA A 167 20.48 0.78 4.74
N SER A 168 21.79 0.51 4.84
CA SER A 168 22.82 1.26 4.11
C SER A 168 22.80 1.00 2.60
N ALA A 169 22.38 -0.18 2.16
CA ALA A 169 22.24 -0.51 0.73
C ALA A 169 21.02 0.18 0.11
N TRP A 170 20.18 0.80 0.94
CA TRP A 170 18.88 1.31 0.56
C TRP A 170 18.90 2.69 -0.09
N ALA A 171 19.83 3.56 0.31
CA ALA A 171 19.95 4.90 -0.28
C ALA A 171 20.22 4.85 -1.80
N ALA A 172 20.78 3.75 -2.29
CA ALA A 172 21.06 3.51 -3.71
C ALA A 172 19.78 3.20 -4.53
N ALA A 173 18.64 2.87 -3.91
CA ALA A 173 17.40 2.57 -4.61
C ALA A 173 16.74 3.80 -5.28
N TRP A 174 17.26 5.00 -5.00
CA TRP A 174 16.82 6.28 -5.61
C TRP A 174 17.92 7.02 -6.38
N ALA A 175 19.10 6.42 -6.56
CA ALA A 175 20.12 6.91 -7.49
C ALA A 175 19.71 6.59 -8.94
#